data_AF-A0A3B9P070-F1
#
_entry.id   AF-A0A3B9P070-F1
#
_cell.length_a   1.000
_cell.length_b   1.000
_cell.length_c   1.000
_cell.angle_alpha   90.00
_cell.angle_beta   90.00
_cell.angle_gamma   90.00
#
_symmetry.space_group_name_H-M   'P 1'
#
loop_
_entity.id
_entity.type
_entity.pdbx_description
1 polymer ?
#
loop_
_entity_poly.entity_id
_entity_poly.type
_entity_poly.pdbx_seq_one_letter_code
_entity_poly.pdbx_strand_id
1 'polypeptide(L)'
;MRFKLFLALTLFCANASAAEPAEDKVELPIPSSSAQRLYSKAKADIVQLRSLLKNGRTQSSVGSGFLIGNSNLAVTNYHVMSQIALEPDIYVGEYVDTYGKRGTVELLAVDVLHDLAVVRIDRKGGGFFNVPDKLPTLVQGQYLYSLGNPLDLGFAISEGAYNGIISRSFYDQLMFTGPINAGMSGGPSVTVDGQVAGVNVSKRLDGELVSFLVPVRYVRDLLKKVAAQKEVPKDFKLVVGKQLQEHQATMMARLEKTPLTFKELKPYRVPVWESDQVRCWGRANGKQSKSYSYDQVSCAMESALYVSNQTQTGHISIEHKLLQSIDLGDLRFAALASRSFQNQSMGGHKDTRYTAPQCTEQFVTNGKLPMRAVLCVRAYRKFPELYDFTLLTASTDSGRMSLQTRVDTSGVTYENGLRLARIFLEQASREVQP
;
A
#
# COMPACT_ATOMS: atom_id res chain seq x y z
N MET A 1 -97.38 -12.83 16.15
CA MET A 1 -98.25 -13.68 15.32
C MET A 1 -97.90 -13.44 13.86
N ARG A 2 -97.12 -14.33 13.23
CA ARG A 2 -97.10 -14.59 11.76
C ARG A 2 -95.97 -15.55 11.39
N PHE A 3 -96.39 -16.80 11.26
CA PHE A 3 -96.07 -17.83 10.28
C PHE A 3 -94.76 -17.76 9.46
N LYS A 4 -94.03 -18.88 9.56
CA LYS A 4 -93.11 -19.43 8.57
C LYS A 4 -93.83 -19.63 7.22
N LEU A 5 -93.11 -19.41 6.11
CA LEU A 5 -93.32 -20.19 4.89
C LEU A 5 -91.98 -20.42 4.19
N PHE A 6 -91.57 -21.70 4.19
CA PHE A 6 -90.59 -22.29 3.30
C PHE A 6 -91.27 -22.55 1.94
N LEU A 7 -90.62 -22.26 0.81
CA LEU A 7 -90.49 -23.27 -0.26
C LEU A 7 -89.41 -22.93 -1.30
N ALA A 8 -88.69 -24.01 -1.63
CA ALA A 8 -87.59 -24.20 -2.57
C ALA A 8 -87.98 -23.91 -4.04
N LEU A 9 -87.13 -23.21 -4.80
CA LEU A 9 -86.09 -23.71 -5.72
C LEU A 9 -86.63 -24.16 -7.10
N THR A 10 -86.33 -23.37 -8.14
CA THR A 10 -86.10 -23.90 -9.49
C THR A 10 -84.85 -23.25 -10.08
N LEU A 11 -83.99 -24.12 -10.57
CA LEU A 11 -82.63 -23.91 -11.04
C LEU A 11 -82.69 -23.44 -12.51
N PHE A 12 -82.08 -22.30 -12.82
CA PHE A 12 -81.72 -21.94 -14.19
C PHE A 12 -80.19 -21.83 -14.27
N CYS A 13 -79.56 -22.82 -14.88
CA CYS A 13 -78.14 -22.73 -15.27
C CYS A 13 -78.04 -21.94 -16.57
N ALA A 14 -77.33 -20.81 -16.53
CA ALA A 14 -76.81 -20.15 -17.72
C ALA A 14 -75.36 -19.71 -17.46
N ASN A 15 -74.44 -20.40 -18.14
CA ASN A 15 -73.04 -20.09 -18.44
C ASN A 15 -72.32 -19.03 -17.61
N ALA A 16 -71.59 -19.48 -16.59
CA ALA A 16 -70.41 -18.78 -16.11
C ALA A 16 -69.20 -19.29 -16.89
N SER A 17 -68.63 -18.44 -17.76
CA SER A 17 -67.30 -18.62 -18.31
C SER A 17 -66.31 -18.75 -17.15
N ALA A 18 -65.64 -19.89 -17.06
CA ALA A 18 -64.54 -20.08 -16.12
C ALA A 18 -63.41 -19.11 -16.53
N ALA A 19 -63.20 -18.06 -15.74
CA ALA A 19 -61.96 -17.31 -15.79
C ALA A 19 -60.90 -18.17 -15.09
N GLU A 20 -59.90 -18.61 -15.85
CA GLU A 20 -58.67 -19.18 -15.26
C GLU A 20 -58.07 -18.16 -14.29
N PRO A 21 -57.57 -18.58 -13.12
CA PRO A 21 -56.81 -17.69 -12.25
C PRO A 21 -55.60 -17.22 -13.04
N ALA A 22 -55.50 -15.90 -13.24
CA ALA A 22 -54.33 -15.28 -13.82
C ALA A 22 -53.11 -15.73 -13.03
N GLU A 23 -52.19 -16.44 -13.67
CA GLU A 23 -50.85 -16.63 -13.15
C GLU A 23 -50.27 -15.23 -12.92
N ASP A 24 -50.09 -14.87 -11.64
CA ASP A 24 -49.27 -13.74 -11.24
C ASP A 24 -47.86 -14.00 -11.78
N LYS A 25 -47.60 -13.51 -13.00
CA LYS A 25 -46.24 -13.26 -13.45
C LYS A 25 -45.68 -12.27 -12.46
N VAL A 26 -44.92 -12.76 -11.49
CA VAL A 26 -44.06 -11.95 -10.63
C VAL A 26 -43.14 -11.19 -11.59
N GLU A 27 -43.52 -9.95 -11.87
CA GLU A 27 -42.74 -9.05 -12.68
C GLU A 27 -41.43 -8.85 -11.92
N LEU A 28 -40.37 -9.49 -12.42
CA LEU A 28 -39.05 -9.38 -11.81
C LEU A 28 -38.70 -7.88 -11.75
N PRO A 29 -38.29 -7.36 -10.58
CA PRO A 29 -38.07 -5.93 -10.42
C PRO A 29 -37.09 -5.42 -11.48
N ILE A 30 -37.45 -4.28 -12.06
CA ILE A 30 -36.67 -3.56 -13.07
C ILE A 30 -35.23 -3.42 -12.56
N PRO A 31 -34.19 -3.81 -13.33
CA PRO A 31 -32.84 -3.36 -13.03
C PRO A 31 -32.87 -1.81 -13.07
N SER A 32 -32.56 -1.01 -12.03
CA SER A 32 -31.20 -0.87 -11.50
C SER A 32 -30.98 0.49 -10.80
N SER A 33 -30.45 0.47 -9.58
CA SER A 33 -29.55 1.54 -9.08
C SER A 33 -28.32 1.61 -9.98
N SER A 34 -27.66 2.76 -10.16
CA SER A 34 -26.52 2.95 -11.09
C SER A 34 -25.48 1.82 -11.08
N ALA A 35 -25.25 1.19 -9.93
CA ALA A 35 -24.38 0.03 -9.76
C ALA A 35 -24.76 -1.17 -10.66
N GLN A 36 -26.03 -1.57 -10.73
CA GLN A 36 -26.44 -2.74 -11.52
C GLN A 36 -26.27 -2.50 -13.04
N ARG A 37 -26.55 -1.28 -13.53
CA ARG A 37 -26.30 -0.87 -14.92
C ARG A 37 -24.80 -0.89 -15.24
N LEU A 38 -23.97 -0.37 -14.35
CA LEU A 38 -22.52 -0.38 -14.53
C LEU A 38 -21.99 -1.81 -14.52
N TYR A 39 -22.37 -2.64 -13.53
CA TYR A 39 -21.91 -4.02 -13.44
C TYR A 39 -22.31 -4.86 -14.65
N SER A 40 -23.57 -4.77 -15.10
CA SER A 40 -24.05 -5.52 -16.27
C SER A 40 -23.30 -5.19 -17.56
N LYS A 41 -22.90 -3.92 -17.76
CA LYS A 41 -22.08 -3.49 -18.91
C LYS A 41 -20.59 -3.84 -18.73
N ALA A 42 -20.08 -3.75 -17.51
CA ALA A 42 -18.66 -3.92 -17.19
C ALA A 42 -18.22 -5.39 -17.03
N LYS A 43 -19.14 -6.31 -16.70
CA LYS A 43 -18.80 -7.69 -16.30
C LYS A 43 -17.97 -8.44 -17.34
N ALA A 44 -18.12 -8.14 -18.62
CA ALA A 44 -17.34 -8.78 -19.66
C ALA A 44 -15.87 -8.33 -19.63
N ASP A 45 -15.59 -7.11 -19.18
CA ASP A 45 -14.27 -6.49 -19.28
C ASP A 45 -13.47 -6.52 -17.98
N ILE A 46 -14.05 -7.05 -16.90
CA ILE A 46 -13.33 -7.33 -15.65
C ILE A 46 -12.81 -8.78 -15.65
N VAL A 47 -11.62 -8.97 -15.11
CA VAL A 47 -10.95 -10.27 -14.99
C VAL A 47 -10.31 -10.39 -13.62
N GLN A 48 -10.12 -11.61 -13.18
CA GLN A 48 -9.27 -11.94 -12.05
C GLN A 48 -7.90 -12.28 -12.59
N LEU A 49 -6.86 -11.80 -11.92
CA LEU A 49 -5.47 -12.07 -12.27
C LEU A 49 -4.79 -12.80 -11.12
N ARG A 50 -4.07 -13.85 -11.46
CA ARG A 50 -3.43 -14.76 -10.51
C ARG A 50 -1.96 -14.92 -10.87
N SER A 51 -1.10 -14.93 -9.86
CA SER A 51 0.27 -15.44 -9.96
C SER A 51 0.29 -16.86 -9.41
N LEU A 52 0.73 -17.81 -10.21
CA LEU A 52 0.79 -19.23 -9.86
C LEU A 52 2.25 -19.70 -9.80
N LEU A 53 2.56 -20.64 -8.91
CA LEU A 53 3.81 -21.39 -8.99
C LEU A 53 3.82 -22.21 -10.29
N LYS A 54 4.92 -22.16 -11.05
CA LYS A 54 5.08 -23.00 -12.25
C LYS A 54 4.98 -24.48 -11.90
N ASN A 55 5.59 -24.87 -10.80
CA ASN A 55 5.50 -26.22 -10.26
C ASN A 55 4.19 -26.34 -9.48
N GLY A 56 3.26 -27.18 -9.96
CA GLY A 56 2.00 -27.47 -9.28
C GLY A 56 0.86 -26.47 -9.49
N ARG A 57 1.10 -25.33 -10.19
CA ARG A 57 0.07 -24.32 -10.52
C ARG A 57 -0.73 -23.80 -9.33
N THR A 58 -0.13 -23.79 -8.13
CA THR A 58 -0.77 -23.30 -6.92
C THR A 58 -0.79 -21.77 -6.90
N GLN A 59 -1.92 -21.20 -6.49
CA GLN A 59 -2.08 -19.75 -6.37
C GLN A 59 -1.15 -19.17 -5.30
N SER A 60 -0.45 -18.11 -5.67
CA SER A 60 0.51 -17.41 -4.82
C SER A 60 0.15 -15.93 -4.62
N SER A 61 -0.49 -15.31 -5.62
CA SER A 61 -1.06 -13.96 -5.52
C SER A 61 -2.35 -13.90 -6.33
N VAL A 62 -3.30 -13.07 -5.90
CA VAL A 62 -4.59 -12.90 -6.57
C VAL A 62 -5.05 -11.44 -6.47
N GLY A 63 -5.64 -10.96 -7.56
CA GLY A 63 -6.22 -9.64 -7.67
C GLY A 63 -7.21 -9.57 -8.83
N SER A 64 -7.65 -8.36 -9.12
CA SER A 64 -8.52 -8.04 -10.25
C SER A 64 -7.74 -7.26 -11.30
N GLY A 65 -8.29 -7.23 -12.51
CA GLY A 65 -7.84 -6.39 -13.59
C GLY A 65 -9.00 -6.10 -14.52
N PHE A 66 -8.78 -5.20 -15.47
CA PHE A 66 -9.80 -4.83 -16.45
C PHE A 66 -9.20 -4.55 -17.82
N LEU A 67 -9.89 -4.99 -18.86
CA LEU A 67 -9.52 -4.83 -20.26
C LEU A 67 -9.76 -3.38 -20.71
N ILE A 68 -8.84 -2.85 -21.53
CA ILE A 68 -8.91 -1.48 -22.04
C ILE A 68 -9.39 -1.47 -23.49
N GLY A 69 -10.50 -0.77 -23.74
CA GLY A 69 -11.12 -0.67 -25.06
C GLY A 69 -11.40 -2.06 -25.65
N ASN A 70 -11.23 -2.18 -26.96
CA ASN A 70 -11.34 -3.46 -27.68
C ASN A 70 -9.99 -4.17 -27.85
N SER A 71 -8.99 -3.77 -27.05
CA SER A 71 -7.65 -4.38 -27.06
C SER A 71 -7.63 -5.67 -26.23
N ASN A 72 -6.49 -6.35 -26.23
CA ASN A 72 -6.20 -7.47 -25.33
C ASN A 72 -5.31 -7.06 -24.14
N LEU A 73 -5.22 -5.76 -23.87
CA LEU A 73 -4.47 -5.20 -22.75
C LEU A 73 -5.38 -5.09 -21.53
N ALA A 74 -4.90 -5.57 -20.39
CA ALA A 74 -5.54 -5.38 -19.11
C ALA A 74 -4.64 -4.60 -18.15
N VAL A 75 -5.27 -3.76 -17.33
CA VAL A 75 -4.61 -3.00 -16.27
C VAL A 75 -4.87 -3.68 -14.94
N THR A 76 -3.86 -3.68 -14.07
CA THR A 76 -3.94 -4.19 -12.69
C THR A 76 -2.91 -3.50 -11.80
N ASN A 77 -2.79 -3.92 -10.55
CA ASN A 77 -1.70 -3.45 -9.68
C ASN A 77 -0.40 -4.21 -9.89
N TYR A 78 0.73 -3.50 -9.72
CA TYR A 78 2.05 -4.12 -9.74
C TYR A 78 2.17 -5.22 -8.69
N HIS A 79 1.68 -5.01 -7.47
CA HIS A 79 1.84 -5.99 -6.40
C HIS A 79 1.17 -7.33 -6.70
N VAL A 80 0.11 -7.36 -7.53
CA VAL A 80 -0.55 -8.60 -7.94
C VAL A 80 0.37 -9.40 -8.86
N MET A 81 1.09 -8.72 -9.75
CA MET A 81 1.98 -9.30 -10.77
C MET A 81 3.48 -9.32 -10.38
N SER A 82 3.85 -8.77 -9.22
CA SER A 82 5.24 -8.56 -8.79
C SER A 82 6.09 -9.83 -8.77
N GLN A 83 5.49 -10.96 -8.44
CA GLN A 83 6.17 -12.26 -8.43
C GLN A 83 6.62 -12.69 -9.83
N ILE A 84 5.77 -12.48 -10.83
CA ILE A 84 6.10 -12.77 -12.24
C ILE A 84 7.16 -11.79 -12.75
N ALA A 85 7.13 -10.53 -12.29
CA ALA A 85 8.12 -9.52 -12.64
C ALA A 85 9.52 -9.83 -12.06
N LEU A 86 9.59 -10.26 -10.80
CA LEU A 86 10.85 -10.41 -10.07
C LEU A 86 11.43 -11.83 -10.13
N GLU A 87 10.58 -12.83 -10.34
CA GLU A 87 10.92 -14.27 -10.32
C GLU A 87 10.19 -15.01 -11.47
N PRO A 88 10.41 -14.60 -12.73
CA PRO A 88 9.72 -15.17 -13.89
C PRO A 88 10.01 -16.66 -14.12
N ASP A 89 11.06 -17.20 -13.50
CA ASP A 89 11.39 -18.64 -13.56
C ASP A 89 10.54 -19.48 -12.60
N ILE A 90 10.00 -18.88 -11.55
CA ILE A 90 9.23 -19.57 -10.49
C ILE A 90 7.73 -19.37 -10.68
N TYR A 91 7.32 -18.22 -11.19
CA TYR A 91 5.91 -17.83 -11.29
C TYR A 91 5.43 -17.66 -12.73
N VAL A 92 4.14 -17.88 -12.95
CA VAL A 92 3.44 -17.63 -14.22
C VAL A 92 2.10 -16.94 -13.95
N GLY A 93 1.65 -16.12 -14.90
CA GLY A 93 0.37 -15.42 -14.81
C GLY A 93 -0.79 -16.19 -15.45
N GLU A 94 -1.94 -16.15 -14.79
CA GLU A 94 -3.22 -16.68 -15.27
C GLU A 94 -4.31 -15.63 -15.08
N TYR A 95 -5.25 -15.54 -16.02
CA TYR A 95 -6.49 -14.80 -15.79
C TYR A 95 -7.68 -15.75 -15.70
N VAL A 96 -8.71 -15.33 -14.98
CA VAL A 96 -10.03 -15.97 -14.95
C VAL A 96 -11.08 -14.90 -15.23
N ASP A 97 -11.92 -15.08 -16.24
CA ASP A 97 -13.02 -14.15 -16.53
C ASP A 97 -14.27 -14.42 -15.67
N THR A 98 -15.28 -13.55 -15.81
CA THR A 98 -16.56 -13.66 -15.10
C THR A 98 -17.38 -14.91 -15.46
N TYR A 99 -17.00 -15.63 -16.52
CA TYR A 99 -17.64 -16.88 -16.97
C TYR A 99 -16.80 -18.11 -16.58
N GLY A 100 -15.67 -17.93 -15.90
CA GLY A 100 -14.77 -19.00 -15.47
C GLY A 100 -13.77 -19.45 -16.53
N LYS A 101 -13.71 -18.80 -17.71
CA LYS A 101 -12.68 -19.11 -18.71
C LYS A 101 -11.32 -18.66 -18.21
N ARG A 102 -10.32 -19.51 -18.39
CA ARG A 102 -8.93 -19.27 -18.00
C ARG A 102 -8.02 -19.13 -19.20
N GLY A 103 -6.94 -18.38 -19.02
CA GLY A 103 -5.90 -18.24 -20.03
C GLY A 103 -4.62 -17.62 -19.46
N THR A 104 -3.60 -17.52 -20.29
CA THR A 104 -2.27 -17.03 -19.86
C THR A 104 -2.20 -15.50 -19.83
N VAL A 105 -1.35 -14.99 -18.95
CA VAL A 105 -1.07 -13.56 -18.81
C VAL A 105 0.40 -13.30 -19.11
N GLU A 106 0.66 -12.33 -19.97
CA GLU A 106 2.00 -11.83 -20.26
C GLU A 106 2.16 -10.42 -19.67
N LEU A 107 3.18 -10.21 -18.85
CA LEU A 107 3.48 -8.90 -18.27
C LEU A 107 4.16 -8.01 -19.32
N LEU A 108 3.61 -6.83 -19.58
CA LEU A 108 4.14 -5.91 -20.59
C LEU A 108 4.89 -4.72 -19.99
N ALA A 109 4.36 -4.14 -18.92
CA ALA A 109 4.96 -2.99 -18.26
C ALA A 109 4.58 -2.95 -16.77
N VAL A 110 5.45 -2.33 -15.98
CA VAL A 110 5.24 -2.10 -14.55
C VAL A 110 5.54 -0.65 -14.20
N ASP A 111 4.77 -0.12 -13.25
CA ASP A 111 5.01 1.13 -12.55
C ASP A 111 4.93 0.84 -11.05
N VAL A 112 6.09 0.65 -10.44
CA VAL A 112 6.27 0.34 -9.02
C VAL A 112 5.91 1.53 -8.15
N LEU A 113 6.12 2.75 -8.66
CA LEU A 113 5.90 3.99 -7.92
C LEU A 113 4.40 4.21 -7.64
N HIS A 114 3.57 3.83 -8.61
CA HIS A 114 2.12 3.98 -8.54
C HIS A 114 1.38 2.66 -8.35
N ASP A 115 2.11 1.56 -8.13
CA ASP A 115 1.56 0.20 -7.98
C ASP A 115 0.67 -0.22 -9.17
N LEU A 116 1.13 -0.06 -10.40
CA LEU A 116 0.40 -0.45 -11.62
C LEU A 116 1.19 -1.44 -12.47
N ALA A 117 0.45 -2.31 -13.17
CA ALA A 117 0.99 -3.16 -14.22
C ALA A 117 0.03 -3.19 -15.41
N VAL A 118 0.60 -3.33 -16.61
CA VAL A 118 -0.14 -3.64 -17.83
C VAL A 118 0.24 -5.03 -18.27
N VAL A 119 -0.77 -5.85 -18.53
CA VAL A 119 -0.61 -7.22 -18.99
C VAL A 119 -1.38 -7.44 -20.28
N ARG A 120 -0.95 -8.43 -21.06
CA ARG A 120 -1.65 -8.94 -22.24
C ARG A 120 -2.25 -10.30 -21.93
N ILE A 121 -3.49 -10.51 -22.38
CA ILE A 121 -4.20 -11.78 -22.24
C ILE A 121 -4.70 -12.29 -23.60
N ASP A 122 -5.07 -13.56 -23.70
CA ASP A 122 -5.51 -14.20 -24.96
C ASP A 122 -7.01 -13.97 -25.26
N ARG A 123 -7.52 -12.78 -24.90
CA ARG A 123 -8.87 -12.31 -25.20
C ARG A 123 -8.92 -10.80 -25.37
N LYS A 124 -9.91 -10.31 -26.11
CA LYS A 124 -10.16 -8.86 -26.28
C LYS A 124 -11.28 -8.37 -25.37
N GLY A 125 -11.21 -7.08 -25.02
CA GLY A 125 -12.28 -6.36 -24.33
C GLY A 125 -13.48 -6.07 -25.22
N GLY A 126 -14.63 -5.90 -24.59
CA GLY A 126 -15.88 -5.43 -25.17
C GLY A 126 -15.94 -3.91 -25.36
N GLY A 127 -14.98 -3.16 -24.81
CA GLY A 127 -14.86 -1.72 -25.03
C GLY A 127 -15.49 -0.84 -23.95
N PHE A 128 -15.85 -1.42 -22.79
CA PHE A 128 -16.50 -0.68 -21.72
C PHE A 128 -15.54 0.30 -21.03
N PHE A 129 -14.38 -0.20 -20.56
CA PHE A 129 -13.40 0.66 -19.91
C PHE A 129 -12.49 1.32 -20.94
N ASN A 130 -12.52 2.64 -20.97
CA ASN A 130 -11.64 3.45 -21.79
C ASN A 130 -10.82 4.39 -20.90
N VAL A 131 -9.59 4.65 -21.30
CA VAL A 131 -8.71 5.64 -20.66
C VAL A 131 -8.64 6.85 -21.60
N PRO A 132 -9.50 7.86 -21.42
CA PRO A 132 -9.54 9.00 -22.32
C PRO A 132 -8.29 9.86 -22.20
N ASP A 133 -7.94 10.58 -23.27
CA ASP A 133 -6.88 11.59 -23.22
C ASP A 133 -7.20 12.71 -22.22
N LYS A 134 -8.47 13.15 -22.24
CA LYS A 134 -9.03 14.08 -21.25
C LYS A 134 -9.56 13.28 -20.06
N LEU A 135 -8.88 13.45 -18.92
CA LEU A 135 -9.23 12.77 -17.68
C LEU A 135 -10.54 13.31 -17.09
N PRO A 136 -11.31 12.48 -16.37
CA PRO A 136 -12.48 12.96 -15.65
C PRO A 136 -12.08 13.93 -14.55
N THR A 137 -12.80 15.05 -14.45
CA THR A 137 -12.72 15.93 -13.28
C THR A 137 -13.60 15.33 -12.19
N LEU A 138 -13.00 14.99 -11.05
CA LEU A 138 -13.73 14.45 -9.90
C LEU A 138 -13.99 15.55 -8.87
N VAL A 139 -15.19 15.55 -8.30
CA VAL A 139 -15.61 16.48 -7.23
C VAL A 139 -15.79 15.72 -5.93
N GLN A 140 -15.28 16.25 -4.81
CA GLN A 140 -15.46 15.61 -3.51
C GLN A 140 -16.96 15.38 -3.21
N GLY A 141 -17.31 14.20 -2.70
CA GLY A 141 -18.68 13.74 -2.52
C GLY A 141 -19.28 13.03 -3.73
N GLN A 142 -18.63 13.06 -4.90
CA GLN A 142 -19.09 12.33 -6.09
C GLN A 142 -19.04 10.82 -5.87
N TYR A 143 -20.08 10.11 -6.28
CA TYR A 143 -20.11 8.66 -6.26
C TYR A 143 -19.13 8.04 -7.25
N LEU A 144 -18.38 7.05 -6.78
CA LEU A 144 -17.58 6.13 -7.55
C LEU A 144 -18.03 4.70 -7.29
N TYR A 145 -17.80 3.85 -8.30
CA TYR A 145 -18.17 2.45 -8.31
C TYR A 145 -16.93 1.60 -8.58
N SER A 146 -16.50 0.86 -7.57
CA SER A 146 -15.32 -0.01 -7.61
C SER A 146 -15.73 -1.44 -7.91
N LEU A 147 -15.12 -2.05 -8.92
CA LEU A 147 -15.38 -3.42 -9.34
C LEU A 147 -14.17 -4.33 -9.07
N GLY A 148 -14.41 -5.57 -8.70
CA GLY A 148 -13.35 -6.56 -8.49
C GLY A 148 -13.87 -7.88 -7.92
N ASN A 149 -12.98 -8.82 -7.62
CA ASN A 149 -13.31 -10.11 -7.04
C ASN A 149 -12.83 -10.18 -5.57
N PRO A 150 -13.62 -9.71 -4.59
CA PRO A 150 -13.26 -9.76 -3.18
C PRO A 150 -13.09 -11.20 -2.70
N LEU A 151 -11.97 -11.47 -2.02
CA LEU A 151 -11.65 -12.73 -1.35
C LEU A 151 -11.77 -13.99 -2.24
N ASP A 152 -11.70 -13.82 -3.56
CA ASP A 152 -11.96 -14.88 -4.55
C ASP A 152 -13.38 -15.49 -4.44
N LEU A 153 -14.37 -14.73 -3.96
CA LEU A 153 -15.75 -15.18 -3.75
C LEU A 153 -16.65 -14.98 -4.98
N GLY A 154 -16.23 -14.15 -5.94
CA GLY A 154 -17.00 -13.74 -7.10
C GLY A 154 -16.92 -12.25 -7.34
N PHE A 155 -17.13 -11.81 -8.59
CA PHE A 155 -17.03 -10.41 -8.93
C PHE A 155 -18.17 -9.59 -8.32
N ALA A 156 -17.81 -8.53 -7.62
CA ALA A 156 -18.72 -7.61 -6.95
C ALA A 156 -18.50 -6.17 -7.40
N ILE A 157 -19.47 -5.33 -7.08
CA ILE A 157 -19.42 -3.87 -7.24
C ILE A 157 -19.63 -3.23 -5.87
N SER A 158 -18.84 -2.21 -5.59
CA SER A 158 -18.79 -1.47 -4.33
C SER A 158 -18.99 0.01 -4.63
N GLU A 159 -19.96 0.64 -3.98
CA GLU A 159 -20.27 2.06 -4.15
C GLU A 159 -19.73 2.87 -2.96
N GLY A 160 -19.27 4.10 -3.24
CA GLY A 160 -18.79 5.02 -2.20
C GLY A 160 -18.49 6.40 -2.78
N ALA A 161 -18.04 7.33 -1.93
CA ALA A 161 -17.75 8.69 -2.36
C ALA A 161 -16.25 8.92 -2.58
N TYR A 162 -15.93 9.72 -3.59
CA TYR A 162 -14.61 10.33 -3.77
C TYR A 162 -14.42 11.45 -2.75
N ASN A 163 -13.31 11.43 -2.01
CA ASN A 163 -13.02 12.40 -0.94
C ASN A 163 -11.75 13.21 -1.17
N GLY A 164 -11.27 13.28 -2.42
CA GLY A 164 -10.14 14.11 -2.79
C GLY A 164 -8.84 13.33 -2.95
N ILE A 165 -7.77 14.07 -3.23
CA ILE A 165 -6.40 13.54 -3.29
C ILE A 165 -5.82 13.55 -1.89
N ILE A 166 -5.15 12.47 -1.52
CA ILE A 166 -4.48 12.34 -0.22
C ILE A 166 -3.21 13.18 -0.25
N SER A 167 -3.20 14.27 0.54
CA SER A 167 -2.11 15.24 0.59
C SER A 167 -0.79 14.68 1.11
N ARG A 168 -0.84 13.62 1.92
CA ARG A 168 0.34 13.05 2.61
C ARG A 168 1.02 11.90 1.89
N SER A 169 0.39 11.36 0.84
CA SER A 169 0.98 10.28 0.06
C SER A 169 2.19 10.80 -0.73
N PHE A 170 3.24 9.97 -0.89
CA PHE A 170 4.40 10.37 -1.68
C PHE A 170 4.05 10.62 -3.15
N TYR A 171 3.11 9.83 -3.67
CA TYR A 171 2.50 9.92 -4.99
C TYR A 171 0.99 10.07 -4.84
N ASP A 172 0.34 10.90 -5.67
CA ASP A 172 -1.10 11.14 -5.55
C ASP A 172 -1.92 9.84 -5.54
N GLN A 173 -2.81 9.76 -4.56
CA GLN A 173 -3.81 8.70 -4.43
C GLN A 173 -5.18 9.35 -4.20
N LEU A 174 -6.23 8.75 -4.73
CA LEU A 174 -7.60 9.19 -4.48
C LEU A 174 -8.13 8.50 -3.23
N MET A 175 -8.81 9.26 -2.37
CA MET A 175 -9.55 8.72 -1.23
C MET A 175 -10.95 8.30 -1.66
N PHE A 176 -11.35 7.08 -1.32
CA PHE A 176 -12.65 6.49 -1.61
C PHE A 176 -13.26 5.89 -0.34
N THR A 177 -14.55 6.15 -0.08
CA THR A 177 -15.23 5.68 1.15
C THR A 177 -16.12 4.44 0.96
N GLY A 178 -15.97 3.72 -0.15
CA GLY A 178 -16.59 2.40 -0.32
C GLY A 178 -15.63 1.26 0.06
N PRO A 179 -16.16 0.07 0.39
CA PRO A 179 -15.34 -1.08 0.78
C PRO A 179 -14.48 -1.57 -0.40
N ILE A 180 -13.17 -1.71 -0.17
CA ILE A 180 -12.22 -2.37 -1.08
C ILE A 180 -11.51 -3.47 -0.30
N ASN A 181 -11.80 -4.73 -0.63
CA ASN A 181 -11.23 -5.89 0.05
C ASN A 181 -10.09 -6.51 -0.75
N ALA A 182 -9.30 -7.37 -0.09
CA ALA A 182 -8.32 -8.21 -0.77
C ALA A 182 -8.96 -8.96 -1.95
N GLY A 183 -8.26 -9.07 -3.07
CA GLY A 183 -8.78 -9.61 -4.33
C GLY A 183 -9.40 -8.56 -5.27
N MET A 184 -9.89 -7.41 -4.75
CA MET A 184 -10.34 -6.29 -5.60
C MET A 184 -9.19 -5.43 -6.14
N SER A 185 -7.98 -5.57 -5.59
CA SER A 185 -6.80 -4.83 -6.04
C SER A 185 -6.52 -5.01 -7.52
N GLY A 186 -6.31 -3.90 -8.22
CA GLY A 186 -6.11 -3.85 -9.66
C GLY A 186 -7.41 -3.72 -10.46
N GLY A 187 -8.57 -3.89 -9.81
CA GLY A 187 -9.87 -3.63 -10.42
C GLY A 187 -10.13 -2.13 -10.63
N PRO A 188 -11.07 -1.75 -11.51
CA PRO A 188 -11.35 -0.36 -11.82
C PRO A 188 -12.30 0.27 -10.79
N SER A 189 -12.14 1.58 -10.58
CA SER A 189 -13.19 2.45 -10.04
C SER A 189 -13.67 3.39 -11.12
N VAL A 190 -14.98 3.47 -11.33
CA VAL A 190 -15.60 4.28 -12.37
C VAL A 190 -16.58 5.30 -11.82
N THR A 191 -16.80 6.38 -12.57
CA THR A 191 -17.92 7.30 -12.35
C THR A 191 -19.26 6.65 -12.72
N VAL A 192 -20.37 7.34 -12.41
CA VAL A 192 -21.73 6.92 -12.81
C VAL A 192 -21.91 6.69 -14.33
N ASP A 193 -21.07 7.37 -15.13
CA ASP A 193 -21.05 7.30 -16.60
C ASP A 193 -20.12 6.19 -17.12
N GLY A 194 -19.44 5.45 -16.24
CA GLY A 194 -18.51 4.39 -16.60
C GLY A 194 -17.09 4.87 -16.96
N GLN A 195 -16.76 6.14 -16.72
CA GLN A 195 -15.39 6.64 -16.92
C GLN A 195 -14.48 6.16 -15.80
N VAL A 196 -13.30 5.62 -16.13
CA VAL A 196 -12.33 5.16 -15.14
C VAL A 196 -11.75 6.36 -14.38
N ALA A 197 -12.02 6.40 -13.07
CA ALA A 197 -11.47 7.38 -12.14
C ALA A 197 -10.12 6.92 -11.57
N GLY A 198 -9.98 5.61 -11.31
CA GLY A 198 -8.76 5.03 -10.78
C GLY A 198 -8.76 3.51 -10.71
N VAL A 199 -7.73 2.97 -10.06
CA VAL A 199 -7.50 1.53 -9.87
C VAL A 199 -7.48 1.21 -8.37
N ASN A 200 -8.27 0.23 -7.95
CA ASN A 200 -8.43 -0.18 -6.55
C ASN A 200 -7.11 -0.65 -5.94
N VAL A 201 -6.76 -0.19 -4.73
CA VAL A 201 -5.62 -0.71 -3.94
C VAL A 201 -6.12 -1.18 -2.58
N SER A 202 -5.99 -2.47 -2.28
CA SER A 202 -6.47 -3.08 -1.02
C SER A 202 -5.37 -3.26 0.03
N LYS A 203 -4.10 -3.05 -0.33
CA LYS A 203 -2.95 -3.24 0.57
C LYS A 203 -2.75 -2.11 1.59
N ARG A 204 -3.45 -0.98 1.43
CA ARG A 204 -3.46 0.12 2.39
C ARG A 204 -4.74 0.04 3.21
N LEU A 205 -4.62 -0.42 4.45
CA LEU A 205 -5.71 -0.51 5.41
C LEU A 205 -5.50 0.58 6.47
N ASP A 206 -5.85 1.82 6.13
CA ASP A 206 -5.64 2.97 7.01
C ASP A 206 -6.85 3.18 7.96
N GLY A 207 -7.85 2.30 7.90
CA GLY A 207 -9.06 2.29 8.72
C GLY A 207 -10.24 1.64 8.01
N GLU A 208 -11.39 1.55 8.69
CA GLU A 208 -12.65 1.16 8.05
C GLU A 208 -13.12 2.27 7.12
N LEU A 209 -13.62 1.90 5.92
CA LEU A 209 -14.13 2.83 4.91
C LEU A 209 -13.13 3.92 4.46
N VAL A 210 -11.82 3.66 4.59
CA VAL A 210 -10.75 4.49 4.03
C VAL A 210 -10.01 3.66 2.99
N SER A 211 -10.48 3.74 1.75
CA SER A 211 -9.95 3.01 0.60
C SER A 211 -9.16 3.92 -0.33
N PHE A 212 -8.19 3.34 -1.04
CA PHE A 212 -7.25 4.07 -1.88
C PHE A 212 -7.36 3.66 -3.34
N LEU A 213 -7.33 4.65 -4.23
CA LEU A 213 -7.29 4.41 -5.67
C LEU A 213 -6.04 5.05 -6.28
N VAL A 214 -5.41 4.34 -7.21
CA VAL A 214 -4.40 4.93 -8.09
C VAL A 214 -5.12 5.77 -9.16
N PRO A 215 -4.84 7.08 -9.29
CA PRO A 215 -5.48 7.92 -10.30
C PRO A 215 -5.29 7.39 -11.72
N VAL A 216 -6.34 7.44 -12.55
CA VAL A 216 -6.33 6.98 -13.95
C VAL A 216 -5.24 7.64 -14.81
N ARG A 217 -4.74 8.83 -14.43
CA ARG A 217 -3.66 9.50 -15.14
C ARG A 217 -2.38 8.66 -15.21
N TYR A 218 -2.05 7.92 -14.16
CA TYR A 218 -0.87 7.04 -14.14
C TYR A 218 -1.09 5.80 -15.01
N VAL A 219 -2.33 5.31 -15.10
CA VAL A 219 -2.70 4.25 -16.06
C VAL A 219 -2.47 4.73 -17.49
N ARG A 220 -2.94 5.94 -17.83
CA ARG A 220 -2.73 6.54 -19.16
C ARG A 220 -1.24 6.66 -19.48
N ASP A 221 -0.44 7.16 -18.55
CA ASP A 221 0.99 7.35 -18.76
C ASP A 221 1.73 6.01 -18.93
N LEU A 222 1.32 4.97 -18.19
CA LEU A 222 1.83 3.62 -18.36
C LEU A 222 1.42 2.99 -19.70
N LEU A 223 0.16 3.17 -20.13
CA LEU A 223 -0.31 2.71 -21.44
C LEU A 223 0.43 3.41 -22.60
N LYS A 224 0.77 4.70 -22.46
CA LYS A 224 1.62 5.41 -23.44
C LYS A 224 3.01 4.81 -23.54
N LYS A 225 3.62 4.41 -22.41
CA LYS A 225 4.90 3.69 -22.41
C LYS A 225 4.78 2.36 -23.16
N VAL A 226 3.70 1.60 -22.92
CA VAL A 226 3.43 0.34 -23.63
C VAL A 226 3.23 0.56 -25.12
N ALA A 227 2.56 1.62 -25.54
CA ALA A 227 2.37 1.92 -26.96
C ALA A 227 3.66 2.37 -27.66
N ALA A 228 4.56 3.04 -26.94
CA ALA A 228 5.83 3.53 -27.46
C ALA A 228 6.96 2.47 -27.42
N GLN A 229 6.79 1.39 -26.65
CA GLN A 229 7.81 0.36 -26.51
C GLN A 229 7.91 -0.47 -27.80
N LYS A 230 9.15 -0.74 -28.24
CA LYS A 230 9.39 -1.62 -29.38
C LYS A 230 9.25 -3.10 -29.01
N GLU A 231 9.73 -3.46 -27.82
CA GLU A 231 9.75 -4.83 -27.31
C GLU A 231 9.41 -4.83 -25.81
N VAL A 232 8.89 -5.96 -25.33
CA VAL A 232 8.62 -6.19 -23.92
C VAL A 232 9.95 -6.40 -23.18
N PRO A 233 10.17 -5.76 -22.00
CA PRO A 233 11.38 -5.98 -21.21
C PRO A 233 11.58 -7.45 -20.87
N LYS A 234 12.77 -7.99 -21.19
CA LYS A 234 13.13 -9.38 -20.83
C LYS A 234 13.39 -9.55 -19.33
N ASP A 235 13.92 -8.51 -18.68
CA ASP A 235 14.18 -8.49 -17.23
C ASP A 235 13.52 -7.27 -16.58
N PHE A 236 12.38 -7.50 -15.93
CA PHE A 236 11.67 -6.48 -15.19
C PHE A 236 12.41 -6.01 -13.94
N LYS A 237 13.39 -6.77 -13.39
CA LYS A 237 14.18 -6.32 -12.24
C LYS A 237 14.98 -5.05 -12.56
N LEU A 238 15.46 -4.90 -13.80
CA LEU A 238 16.14 -3.68 -14.25
C LEU A 238 15.19 -2.49 -14.31
N VAL A 239 13.97 -2.71 -14.81
CA VAL A 239 12.92 -1.68 -14.87
C VAL A 239 12.51 -1.25 -13.46
N VAL A 240 12.29 -2.21 -12.56
CA VAL A 240 11.98 -1.96 -11.15
C VAL A 240 13.14 -1.21 -10.48
N GLY A 241 14.38 -1.69 -10.63
CA GLY A 241 15.57 -1.06 -10.04
C GLY A 241 15.73 0.40 -10.42
N LYS A 242 15.55 0.73 -11.70
CA LYS A 242 15.57 2.12 -12.19
C LYS A 242 14.52 2.99 -11.51
N GLN A 243 13.28 2.50 -11.40
CA GLN A 243 12.20 3.25 -10.73
C GLN A 243 12.49 3.46 -9.24
N LEU A 244 13.07 2.47 -8.56
CA LEU A 244 13.49 2.61 -7.16
C LEU A 244 14.61 3.65 -7.00
N GLN A 245 15.55 3.71 -7.95
CA GLN A 245 16.58 4.75 -7.97
C GLN A 245 16.01 6.16 -8.24
N GLU A 246 15.02 6.28 -9.13
CA GLU A 246 14.29 7.53 -9.39
C GLU A 246 13.52 8.00 -8.14
N HIS A 247 12.90 7.06 -7.42
CA HIS A 247 12.21 7.34 -6.17
C HIS A 247 13.16 7.87 -5.10
N GLN A 248 14.28 7.19 -4.84
CA GLN A 248 15.20 7.64 -3.79
C GLN A 248 15.81 9.00 -4.11
N ALA A 249 16.10 9.30 -5.39
CA ALA A 249 16.57 10.62 -5.79
C ALA A 249 15.53 11.70 -5.49
N THR A 250 14.26 11.42 -5.78
CA THR A 250 13.14 12.33 -5.47
C THR A 250 12.96 12.50 -3.95
N MET A 251 13.06 11.41 -3.18
CA MET A 251 12.96 11.43 -1.72
C MET A 251 14.07 12.29 -1.11
N MET A 252 15.32 12.09 -1.55
CA MET A 252 16.47 12.87 -1.10
C MET A 252 16.33 14.35 -1.43
N ALA A 253 15.92 14.68 -2.66
CA ALA A 253 15.68 16.06 -3.06
C ALA A 253 14.59 16.76 -2.23
N ARG A 254 13.58 16.02 -1.72
CA ARG A 254 12.57 16.55 -0.79
C ARG A 254 13.17 16.80 0.59
N LEU A 255 13.90 15.82 1.14
CA LEU A 255 14.56 15.95 2.45
C LEU A 255 15.55 17.09 2.50
N GLU A 256 16.30 17.34 1.42
CA GLU A 256 17.25 18.46 1.34
C GLU A 256 16.56 19.83 1.38
N LYS A 257 15.32 19.91 0.92
CA LYS A 257 14.50 21.13 0.96
C LYS A 257 13.75 21.30 2.28
N THR A 258 13.60 20.21 3.05
CA THR A 258 12.89 20.22 4.33
C THR A 258 13.89 20.44 5.47
N PRO A 259 13.85 21.58 6.19
CA PRO A 259 14.76 21.81 7.30
C PRO A 259 14.53 20.78 8.40
N LEU A 260 15.61 20.34 9.04
CA LEU A 260 15.53 19.52 10.25
C LEU A 260 14.82 20.31 11.35
N THR A 261 13.86 19.65 12.00
CA THR A 261 13.24 20.12 13.22
C THR A 261 13.82 19.34 14.40
N PHE A 262 13.47 19.75 15.62
CA PHE A 262 14.03 19.15 16.83
C PHE A 262 12.93 18.81 17.83
N LYS A 263 13.11 17.71 18.55
CA LYS A 263 12.26 17.32 19.68
C LYS A 263 13.06 17.39 20.98
N GLU A 264 12.40 17.85 22.02
CA GLU A 264 12.99 17.99 23.35
C GLU A 264 12.82 16.69 24.15
N LEU A 265 13.95 16.10 24.54
CA LEU A 265 14.07 14.95 25.43
C LEU A 265 15.03 15.35 26.55
N LYS A 266 14.59 16.27 27.42
CA LYS A 266 15.45 16.99 28.38
C LYS A 266 16.40 16.05 29.14
N PRO A 267 17.71 16.38 29.22
CA PRO A 267 18.38 17.61 28.75
C PRO A 267 18.84 17.56 27.27
N TYR A 268 18.40 16.58 26.49
CA TYR A 268 18.82 16.39 25.10
C TYR A 268 17.85 17.03 24.12
N ARG A 269 18.42 17.49 23.00
CA ARG A 269 17.70 17.99 21.84
C ARG A 269 18.07 17.13 20.64
N VAL A 270 17.06 16.45 20.09
CA VAL A 270 17.27 15.43 19.04
C VAL A 270 16.69 15.86 17.70
N PRO A 271 17.42 15.66 16.58
CA PRO A 271 16.98 16.07 15.25
C PRO A 271 15.96 15.09 14.66
N VAL A 272 14.93 15.62 14.00
CA VAL A 272 13.91 14.85 13.27
C VAL A 272 13.58 15.53 11.94
N TRP A 273 13.11 14.77 10.95
CA TRP A 273 12.58 15.32 9.69
C TRP A 273 11.06 15.41 9.70
N GLU A 274 10.49 15.99 10.75
CA GLU A 274 9.03 16.08 10.84
C GLU A 274 8.46 16.93 9.69
N SER A 275 7.54 16.34 8.95
CA SER A 275 6.90 16.93 7.78
C SER A 275 5.53 16.28 7.56
N ASP A 276 4.78 16.71 6.54
CA ASP A 276 3.55 16.02 6.15
C ASP A 276 3.77 14.56 5.76
N GLN A 277 4.99 14.19 5.36
CA GLN A 277 5.35 12.83 4.95
C GLN A 277 5.99 11.99 6.06
N VAL A 278 6.57 12.63 7.08
CA VAL A 278 7.27 11.98 8.21
C VAL A 278 6.63 12.44 9.52
N ARG A 279 5.94 11.54 10.20
CA ARG A 279 5.22 11.86 11.42
C ARG A 279 5.89 11.31 12.64
N CYS A 280 5.95 12.14 13.68
CA CYS A 280 6.51 11.80 14.98
C CYS A 280 5.42 11.50 16.00
N TRP A 281 5.64 10.46 16.81
CA TRP A 281 4.79 10.06 17.91
C TRP A 281 5.62 9.88 19.18
N GLY A 282 5.12 10.40 20.30
CA GLY A 282 5.74 10.25 21.62
C GLY A 282 5.13 9.10 22.40
N ARG A 283 5.97 8.36 23.13
CA ARG A 283 5.54 7.37 24.13
C ARG A 283 6.40 7.55 25.37
N ALA A 284 5.78 7.42 26.54
CA ALA A 284 6.48 7.42 27.81
C ALA A 284 5.94 6.29 28.69
N ASN A 285 6.73 5.85 29.67
CA ASN A 285 6.19 4.95 30.70
C ASN A 285 5.36 5.74 31.75
N GLY A 286 4.09 5.38 31.95
CA GLY A 286 3.26 5.93 33.03
C GLY A 286 3.76 5.52 34.43
N LYS A 287 3.59 6.39 35.45
CA LYS A 287 4.17 6.21 36.80
C LYS A 287 3.36 5.29 37.72
N GLN A 288 4.06 4.35 38.38
CA GLN A 288 4.25 4.36 39.86
C GLN A 288 5.26 3.31 40.41
N SER A 289 5.66 2.27 39.65
CA SER A 289 6.50 1.17 40.19
C SER A 289 7.82 0.88 39.44
N LYS A 290 8.27 1.76 38.53
CA LYS A 290 9.50 1.52 37.76
C LYS A 290 10.69 2.30 38.32
N SER A 291 11.81 1.61 38.45
CA SER A 291 13.11 2.13 38.86
C SER A 291 13.79 3.11 37.89
N TYR A 292 13.19 3.32 36.70
CA TYR A 292 13.71 4.20 35.64
C TYR A 292 12.56 4.79 34.81
N SER A 293 12.78 5.99 34.25
CA SER A 293 11.91 6.60 33.24
C SER A 293 12.35 6.23 31.83
N TYR A 294 11.39 6.21 30.92
CA TYR A 294 11.59 5.92 29.51
C TYR A 294 10.71 6.86 28.69
N ASP A 295 11.36 7.68 27.87
CA ASP A 295 10.72 8.56 26.90
C ASP A 295 11.20 8.18 25.51
N GLN A 296 10.27 7.99 24.59
CA GLN A 296 10.56 7.63 23.20
C GLN A 296 9.85 8.57 22.25
N VAL A 297 10.59 9.03 21.25
CA VAL A 297 10.07 9.73 20.07
C VAL A 297 10.33 8.84 18.87
N SER A 298 9.27 8.45 18.16
CA SER A 298 9.35 7.66 16.94
C SER A 298 8.79 8.46 15.78
N CYS A 299 9.64 8.77 14.80
CA CYS A 299 9.26 9.43 13.56
C CYS A 299 9.38 8.44 12.40
N ALA A 300 8.40 8.35 11.52
CA ALA A 300 8.44 7.44 10.37
C ALA A 300 7.72 8.04 9.18
N MET A 301 8.20 7.73 7.97
CA MET A 301 7.49 8.09 6.75
C MET A 301 6.13 7.36 6.68
N GLU A 302 5.05 8.05 6.31
CA GLU A 302 3.70 7.44 6.23
C GLU A 302 3.56 6.43 5.07
N SER A 303 4.44 6.48 4.07
CA SER A 303 4.42 5.58 2.92
C SER A 303 5.76 4.89 2.72
N ALA A 304 5.70 3.64 2.25
CA ALA A 304 6.83 2.88 1.73
C ALA A 304 6.45 2.28 0.37
N LEU A 305 7.42 2.18 -0.54
CA LEU A 305 7.21 1.53 -1.82
C LEU A 305 7.16 0.02 -1.66
N TYR A 306 6.14 -0.60 -2.24
CA TYR A 306 6.06 -2.05 -2.34
C TYR A 306 6.98 -2.56 -3.46
N VAL A 307 7.86 -3.51 -3.15
CA VAL A 307 8.69 -4.19 -4.14
C VAL A 307 8.23 -5.64 -4.31
N SER A 308 8.06 -6.36 -3.20
CA SER A 308 7.57 -7.74 -3.13
C SER A 308 6.86 -7.99 -1.80
N ASN A 309 6.23 -9.16 -1.61
CA ASN A 309 5.55 -9.50 -0.34
C ASN A 309 6.50 -9.54 0.86
N GLN A 310 7.81 -9.62 0.61
CA GLN A 310 8.83 -9.62 1.65
C GLN A 310 9.66 -8.33 1.64
N THR A 311 9.40 -7.38 0.75
CA THR A 311 10.29 -6.22 0.55
C THR A 311 9.48 -4.96 0.33
N GLN A 312 9.66 -4.00 1.23
CA GLN A 312 9.29 -2.61 1.05
C GLN A 312 10.54 -1.74 1.15
N THR A 313 10.53 -0.57 0.50
CA THR A 313 11.69 0.32 0.42
C THR A 313 11.30 1.78 0.27
N GLY A 314 12.26 2.72 0.24
CA GLY A 314 11.98 4.15 0.12
C GLY A 314 11.33 4.72 1.38
N HIS A 315 11.81 4.29 2.54
CA HIS A 315 11.27 4.67 3.84
C HIS A 315 12.40 5.09 4.79
N ILE A 316 12.10 6.11 5.60
CA ILE A 316 12.96 6.59 6.67
C ILE A 316 12.20 6.51 7.99
N SER A 317 12.85 5.92 8.99
CA SER A 317 12.38 5.92 10.37
C SER A 317 13.46 6.35 11.34
N ILE A 318 13.06 7.06 12.37
CA ILE A 318 13.91 7.61 13.41
C ILE A 318 13.27 7.24 14.74
N GLU A 319 14.03 6.61 15.63
CA GLU A 319 13.63 6.37 17.01
C GLU A 319 14.66 7.01 17.93
N HIS A 320 14.23 7.94 18.77
CA HIS A 320 15.01 8.44 19.90
C HIS A 320 14.44 7.88 21.19
N LYS A 321 15.31 7.41 22.06
CA LYS A 321 14.96 6.78 23.33
C LYS A 321 15.83 7.34 24.43
N LEU A 322 15.20 7.98 25.39
CA LEU A 322 15.83 8.49 26.60
C LEU A 322 15.48 7.58 27.77
N LEU A 323 16.51 7.02 28.39
CA LEU A 323 16.42 6.27 29.65
C LEU A 323 17.01 7.14 30.75
N GLN A 324 16.30 7.28 31.87
CA GLN A 324 16.85 7.96 33.05
C GLN A 324 16.62 7.12 34.31
N SER A 325 17.65 7.00 35.14
CA SER A 325 17.51 6.34 36.44
C SER A 325 16.68 7.18 37.38
N ILE A 326 15.73 6.54 38.08
CA ILE A 326 15.02 7.14 39.21
C ILE A 326 15.68 6.70 40.52
N ASP A 327 15.89 5.39 40.68
CA ASP A 327 16.50 4.78 41.88
C ASP A 327 17.54 3.68 41.56
N LEU A 328 17.83 3.41 40.28
CA LEU A 328 18.88 2.47 39.90
C LEU A 328 20.26 3.06 40.21
N GLY A 329 21.08 2.31 40.93
CA GLY A 329 22.52 2.58 41.02
C GLY A 329 23.21 2.41 39.66
N ASP A 330 24.37 3.03 39.53
CA ASP A 330 25.05 3.24 38.25
C ASP A 330 25.33 1.92 37.49
N LEU A 331 25.74 0.85 38.18
CA LEU A 331 25.97 -0.46 37.56
C LEU A 331 24.68 -1.09 37.02
N ARG A 332 23.58 -1.00 37.78
CA ARG A 332 22.26 -1.53 37.35
C ARG A 332 21.73 -0.72 36.17
N PHE A 333 21.92 0.60 36.19
CA PHE A 333 21.55 1.47 35.09
C PHE A 333 22.40 1.22 33.84
N ALA A 334 23.72 1.07 33.98
CA ALA A 334 24.62 0.74 32.88
C ALA A 334 24.26 -0.60 32.21
N ALA A 335 23.90 -1.61 33.00
CA ALA A 335 23.41 -2.90 32.48
C ALA A 335 22.08 -2.75 31.73
N LEU A 336 21.14 -1.94 32.25
CA LEU A 336 19.87 -1.62 31.59
C LEU A 336 20.11 -0.91 30.24
N ALA A 337 20.91 0.15 30.23
CA ALA A 337 21.22 0.92 29.03
C ALA A 337 21.92 0.06 27.97
N SER A 338 22.89 -0.78 28.37
CA SER A 338 23.61 -1.69 27.48
C SER A 338 22.68 -2.72 26.84
N ARG A 339 21.78 -3.33 27.63
CA ARG A 339 20.79 -4.31 27.12
C ARG A 339 19.81 -3.67 26.15
N SER A 340 19.39 -2.42 26.41
CA SER A 340 18.52 -1.66 25.50
C SER A 340 19.17 -1.45 24.12
N PHE A 341 20.49 -1.26 24.08
CA PHE A 341 21.23 -1.03 22.84
C PHE A 341 21.54 -2.32 22.05
N GLN A 342 21.75 -3.45 22.72
CA GLN A 342 22.19 -4.71 22.10
C GLN A 342 21.10 -5.50 21.34
N ASN A 343 19.82 -5.30 21.63
CA ASN A 343 18.71 -6.11 21.10
C ASN A 343 18.29 -5.77 19.65
N GLN A 344 19.19 -5.25 18.80
CA GLN A 344 18.88 -4.77 17.46
C GLN A 344 19.16 -5.88 16.41
N SER A 345 18.11 -6.48 15.83
CA SER A 345 18.26 -7.42 14.71
C SER A 345 18.47 -6.67 13.39
N MET A 346 19.55 -6.97 12.67
CA MET A 346 19.91 -6.35 11.39
C MET A 346 19.79 -7.29 10.19
N GLY A 347 19.09 -8.42 10.36
CA GLY A 347 19.04 -9.51 9.39
C GLY A 347 20.26 -10.44 9.46
N GLY A 348 20.39 -11.36 8.52
CA GLY A 348 21.45 -12.36 8.55
C GLY A 348 21.85 -12.86 7.17
N HIS A 349 22.94 -13.64 7.13
CA HIS A 349 23.58 -14.15 5.90
C HIS A 349 22.68 -14.99 5.00
N LYS A 350 21.61 -15.57 5.56
CA LYS A 350 20.64 -16.42 4.84
C LYS A 350 19.54 -15.61 4.12
N ASP A 351 19.53 -14.28 4.24
CA ASP A 351 18.54 -13.46 3.55
C ASP A 351 18.79 -13.48 2.03
N THR A 352 17.76 -13.85 1.28
CA THR A 352 17.79 -13.94 -0.20
C THR A 352 17.52 -12.58 -0.86
N ARG A 353 17.07 -11.59 -0.09
CA ARG A 353 16.75 -10.22 -0.56
C ARG A 353 17.95 -9.29 -0.37
N TYR A 354 18.68 -9.47 0.72
CA TYR A 354 19.77 -8.59 1.14
C TYR A 354 21.08 -9.32 1.39
N THR A 355 22.20 -8.60 1.30
CA THR A 355 23.48 -9.10 1.84
C THR A 355 23.44 -9.12 3.36
N ALA A 356 24.38 -9.85 3.97
CA ALA A 356 24.62 -9.73 5.39
C ALA A 356 24.97 -8.28 5.75
N PRO A 357 24.50 -7.75 6.90
CA PRO A 357 24.82 -6.40 7.33
C PRO A 357 26.33 -6.29 7.57
N GLN A 358 26.93 -5.21 7.05
CA GLN A 358 28.31 -4.82 7.35
C GLN A 358 28.25 -3.61 8.28
N CYS A 359 28.76 -3.77 9.51
CA CYS A 359 28.66 -2.75 10.55
C CYS A 359 30.04 -2.22 10.94
N THR A 360 30.15 -0.90 11.05
CA THR A 360 31.32 -0.22 11.61
C THR A 360 30.92 0.48 12.89
N GLU A 361 31.71 0.30 13.95
CA GLU A 361 31.52 0.94 15.24
C GLU A 361 32.63 1.93 15.53
N GLN A 362 32.28 3.13 16.00
CA GLN A 362 33.22 4.17 16.41
C GLN A 362 32.67 4.99 17.57
N PHE A 363 33.56 5.54 18.40
CA PHE A 363 33.22 6.62 19.33
C PHE A 363 33.42 7.95 18.60
N VAL A 364 32.37 8.77 18.55
CA VAL A 364 32.33 10.03 17.83
C VAL A 364 31.89 11.16 18.77
N THR A 365 32.30 12.38 18.46
CA THR A 365 31.80 13.59 19.14
C THR A 365 31.62 14.69 18.09
N ASN A 366 30.54 15.44 18.21
CA ASN A 366 30.28 16.63 17.40
C ASN A 366 30.59 17.92 18.18
N GLY A 367 31.36 17.82 19.26
CA GLY A 367 31.66 18.91 20.19
C GLY A 367 30.57 19.18 21.23
N LYS A 368 29.34 18.68 21.03
CA LYS A 368 28.19 18.88 21.93
C LYS A 368 27.76 17.61 22.66
N LEU A 369 27.97 16.45 22.06
CA LEU A 369 27.54 15.16 22.62
C LEU A 369 28.53 14.04 22.21
N PRO A 370 29.23 13.41 23.16
CA PRO A 370 30.00 12.19 22.85
C PRO A 370 29.05 11.00 22.68
N MET A 371 29.25 10.21 21.63
CA MET A 371 28.36 9.11 21.27
C MET A 371 29.17 7.89 20.83
N ARG A 372 28.72 6.70 21.23
CA ARG A 372 29.05 5.46 20.53
C ARG A 372 28.14 5.35 19.32
N ALA A 373 28.69 5.28 18.11
CA ALA A 373 27.95 5.15 16.86
C ALA A 373 28.24 3.80 16.20
N VAL A 374 27.19 3.12 15.74
CA VAL A 374 27.27 1.90 14.95
C VAL A 374 26.52 2.15 13.65
N LEU A 375 27.22 2.10 12.52
CA LEU A 375 26.62 2.23 11.20
C LEU A 375 26.65 0.89 10.49
N CYS A 376 25.46 0.34 10.21
CA CYS A 376 25.29 -0.91 9.48
C CYS A 376 24.73 -0.64 8.09
N VAL A 377 25.27 -1.34 7.09
CA VAL A 377 24.83 -1.25 5.69
C VAL A 377 24.54 -2.64 5.13
N ARG A 378 23.46 -2.78 4.38
CA ARG A 378 23.15 -3.98 3.59
C ARG A 378 22.76 -3.61 2.16
N ALA A 379 23.20 -4.40 1.19
CA ALA A 379 22.90 -4.18 -0.22
C ALA A 379 21.71 -5.05 -0.68
N TYR A 380 20.93 -4.55 -1.62
CA TYR A 380 19.86 -5.32 -2.26
C TYR A 380 20.47 -6.29 -3.28
N ARG A 381 20.16 -7.58 -3.18
CA ARG A 381 20.70 -8.60 -4.09
C ARG A 381 20.13 -8.50 -5.51
N LYS A 382 18.85 -8.11 -5.62
CA LYS A 382 18.13 -8.00 -6.90
C LYS A 382 18.26 -6.62 -7.56
N PHE A 383 18.68 -5.60 -6.81
CA PHE A 383 18.73 -4.21 -7.27
C PHE A 383 20.08 -3.58 -6.90
N PRO A 384 21.07 -3.63 -7.81
CA PRO A 384 22.35 -2.98 -7.58
C PRO A 384 22.21 -1.51 -7.22
N GLU A 385 23.19 -1.00 -6.46
CA GLU A 385 23.28 0.41 -6.03
C GLU A 385 22.22 0.88 -5.03
N LEU A 386 21.31 0.00 -4.62
CA LEU A 386 20.40 0.27 -3.51
C LEU A 386 20.88 -0.41 -2.24
N TYR A 387 20.76 0.32 -1.14
CA TYR A 387 21.23 -0.10 0.18
C TYR A 387 20.22 0.31 1.25
N ASP A 388 20.17 -0.47 2.32
CA ASP A 388 19.57 -0.02 3.57
C ASP A 388 20.69 0.31 4.56
N PHE A 389 20.51 1.44 5.23
CA PHE A 389 21.40 1.94 6.27
C PHE A 389 20.66 1.93 7.60
N THR A 390 21.34 1.46 8.65
CA THR A 390 20.91 1.62 10.03
C THR A 390 22.01 2.28 10.83
N LEU A 391 21.77 3.50 11.30
CA LEU A 391 22.63 4.20 12.24
C LEU A 391 22.08 4.03 13.65
N LEU A 392 22.87 3.46 14.55
CA LEU A 392 22.60 3.43 15.97
C LEU A 392 23.56 4.37 16.69
N THR A 393 23.06 5.18 17.62
CA THR A 393 23.91 5.95 18.52
C THR A 393 23.49 5.73 19.96
N ALA A 394 24.45 5.78 20.87
CA ALA A 394 24.22 5.82 22.31
C ALA A 394 25.15 6.83 22.97
N SER A 395 24.58 7.76 23.74
CA SER A 395 25.29 8.62 24.67
C SER A 395 25.01 8.17 26.10
N THR A 396 26.06 8.09 26.91
CA THR A 396 26.02 7.86 28.37
C THR A 396 26.90 8.87 29.10
N ASP A 397 26.94 10.09 28.58
CA ASP A 397 27.63 11.26 29.12
C ASP A 397 27.11 11.70 30.50
N SER A 398 26.09 11.01 31.03
CA SER A 398 25.73 11.00 32.44
C SER A 398 25.58 9.54 32.90
N GLY A 399 26.16 9.18 34.05
CA GLY A 399 26.09 7.81 34.59
C GLY A 399 24.67 7.31 34.90
N ARG A 400 23.67 8.19 34.88
CA ARG A 400 22.26 7.89 35.17
C ARG A 400 21.30 8.24 34.04
N MET A 401 21.80 8.62 32.86
CA MET A 401 20.98 8.86 31.68
C MET A 401 21.61 8.20 30.45
N SER A 402 20.78 7.72 29.54
CA SER A 402 21.23 7.20 28.25
C SER A 402 20.30 7.68 27.15
N LEU A 403 20.84 8.43 26.20
CA LEU A 403 20.15 8.76 24.96
C LEU A 403 20.58 7.76 23.89
N GLN A 404 19.62 7.03 23.33
CA GLN A 404 19.83 6.08 22.25
C GLN A 404 19.05 6.55 21.03
N THR A 405 19.68 6.56 19.86
CA THR A 405 19.00 6.87 18.60
C THR A 405 19.17 5.72 17.62
N ARG A 406 18.12 5.41 16.87
CA ARG A 406 18.14 4.54 15.71
C ARG A 406 17.58 5.30 14.52
N VAL A 407 18.32 5.33 13.42
CA VAL A 407 17.86 5.85 12.13
C VAL A 407 17.96 4.72 11.13
N ASP A 408 16.84 4.35 10.51
CA ASP A 408 16.81 3.46 9.38
C ASP A 408 16.46 4.24 8.11
N THR A 409 17.21 3.99 7.05
CA THR A 409 16.97 4.54 5.72
C THR A 409 17.00 3.40 4.73
N SER A 410 15.91 3.19 4.01
CA SER A 410 15.76 2.04 3.12
C SER A 410 15.76 2.43 1.64
N GLY A 411 16.51 1.68 0.83
CA GLY A 411 16.51 1.82 -0.64
C GLY A 411 17.15 3.10 -1.16
N VAL A 412 18.25 3.52 -0.56
CA VAL A 412 19.01 4.71 -1.01
C VAL A 412 20.31 4.29 -1.68
N THR A 413 20.91 5.20 -2.45
CA THR A 413 22.29 5.02 -2.89
C THR A 413 23.24 5.04 -1.70
N TYR A 414 24.41 4.43 -1.86
CA TYR A 414 25.42 4.38 -0.81
C TYR A 414 25.83 5.78 -0.33
N GLU A 415 26.02 6.71 -1.26
CA GLU A 415 26.35 8.11 -0.98
C GLU A 415 25.24 8.80 -0.16
N ASN A 416 23.99 8.66 -0.57
CA ASN A 416 22.86 9.29 0.12
C ASN A 416 22.65 8.70 1.52
N GLY A 417 22.84 7.39 1.70
CA GLY A 417 22.78 6.77 3.02
C GLY A 417 23.87 7.27 3.98
N LEU A 418 25.11 7.40 3.50
CA LEU A 418 26.20 8.00 4.28
C LEU A 418 25.93 9.48 4.60
N ARG A 419 25.40 10.24 3.64
CA ARG A 419 25.06 11.65 3.82
C ARG A 419 24.02 11.83 4.92
N LEU A 420 22.94 11.05 4.89
CA LEU A 420 21.89 11.09 5.93
C LEU A 420 22.47 10.74 7.31
N ALA A 421 23.29 9.67 7.40
CA ALA A 421 23.93 9.30 8.65
C ALA A 421 24.81 10.42 9.22
N ARG A 422 25.59 11.11 8.37
CA ARG A 422 26.41 12.26 8.77
C ARG A 422 25.57 13.40 9.34
N ILE A 423 24.51 13.77 8.63
CA ILE A 423 23.60 14.85 9.05
C ILE A 423 23.07 14.58 10.47
N PHE A 424 22.67 13.33 10.80
CA PHE A 424 22.22 13.00 12.15
C PHE A 424 23.31 13.13 13.21
N LEU A 425 24.51 12.64 12.92
CA LEU A 425 25.63 12.67 13.86
C LEU A 425 26.05 14.11 14.18
N GLU A 426 25.97 15.02 13.21
CA GLU A 426 26.34 16.44 13.39
C GLU A 426 25.33 17.25 14.19
N GLN A 427 24.05 16.85 14.22
CA GLN A 427 22.96 17.69 14.73
C GLN A 427 22.48 17.33 16.16
N ALA A 428 22.74 16.12 16.64
CA ALA A 428 22.37 15.72 18.01
C ALA A 428 23.10 16.56 19.06
N SER A 429 22.40 17.07 20.08
CA SER A 429 23.04 17.90 21.10
C SER A 429 22.43 17.70 22.49
N ARG A 430 23.22 18.01 23.52
CA ARG A 430 22.76 18.16 24.90
C ARG A 430 22.82 19.63 25.26
N GLU A 431 21.75 20.15 25.84
CA GLU A 431 21.80 21.46 26.46
C GLU A 431 22.65 21.33 27.72
N VAL A 432 23.86 21.87 27.67
CA VAL A 432 24.68 22.05 28.87
C VAL A 432 24.02 23.20 29.64
N GLN A 433 23.44 22.91 30.80
CA GLN A 433 23.01 23.98 31.70
C GLN A 433 24.25 24.83 32.03
N PRO A 434 24.18 26.18 31.87
CA PRO A 434 25.28 27.07 32.17
C PRO A 434 25.72 27.01 33.63
#